data_AF-A0A931SG15-F1
#
_entry.id   AF-A0A931SG15-F1
#
_cell.length_a   1.000
_cell.length_b   1.000
_cell.length_c   1.000
_cell.angle_alpha   90.00
_cell.angle_beta   90.00
_cell.angle_gamma   90.00
#
_symmetry.space_group_name_H-M   'P 1'
#
loop_
_entity.id
_entity.type
_entity.pdbx_description
1 polymer ?
#
loop_
_entity_poly.entity_id
_entity_poly.type
_entity_poly.pdbx_seq_one_letter_code
_entity_poly.pdbx_strand_id
1 'polypeptide(L)'
;MAKKSEALKAKEEKESPIQEVVNHYFSTKGLGLEDIKDNAKKKEIIYSRFTRPAKQLLELAGSVEKAKTAITKVARWAQSRNLDYSIETVFKKWLELDKLKPKEIVKKPFYKGNPMVWSQAKKKWFVVTQDGDWLEFADKENTMEWKIAE
;
A
#
# COMPACT_ATOMS: atom_id res chain seq x y z
N MET A 1 -36.97 37.71 -0.45
CA MET A 1 -35.56 37.87 -0.88
C MET A 1 -34.86 36.52 -0.80
N ALA A 2 -34.32 36.10 -1.94
CA ALA A 2 -33.25 35.11 -2.13
C ALA A 2 -33.39 33.77 -1.38
N LYS A 3 -34.11 32.75 -1.87
CA LYS A 3 -33.76 31.92 -3.06
C LYS A 3 -32.25 31.58 -3.25
N LYS A 4 -31.36 31.97 -2.34
CA LYS A 4 -29.90 31.74 -2.45
C LYS A 4 -29.40 30.52 -1.68
N SER A 5 -30.18 29.96 -0.76
CA SER A 5 -29.73 28.84 0.07
C SER A 5 -29.85 27.47 -0.61
N GLU A 6 -30.69 27.31 -1.64
CA GLU A 6 -30.86 26.02 -2.35
C GLU A 6 -29.91 25.82 -3.55
N ALA A 7 -29.26 26.88 -4.04
CA ALA A 7 -28.33 26.79 -5.17
C ALA A 7 -26.91 26.30 -4.80
N LEU A 8 -26.66 26.07 -3.50
CA LEU A 8 -25.41 25.49 -2.98
C LEU A 8 -25.47 23.96 -2.82
N LYS A 9 -26.53 23.30 -3.33
CA LYS A 9 -26.48 21.87 -3.62
C LYS A 9 -25.48 21.68 -4.75
N ALA A 10 -24.24 21.43 -4.36
CA ALA A 10 -23.14 20.98 -5.20
C ALA A 10 -23.69 20.04 -6.28
N LYS A 11 -23.65 20.48 -7.53
CA LYS A 11 -23.59 19.53 -8.63
C LYS A 11 -22.36 18.68 -8.32
N GLU A 12 -22.58 17.46 -7.85
CA GLU A 12 -21.58 16.40 -7.93
C GLU A 12 -21.30 16.24 -9.43
N GLU A 13 -20.33 17.01 -9.93
CA GLU A 13 -19.76 16.79 -11.24
C GLU A 13 -19.22 15.37 -11.21
N LYS A 14 -19.94 14.45 -11.87
CA LYS A 14 -19.49 13.06 -12.01
C LYS A 14 -18.07 13.10 -12.53
N GLU A 15 -17.15 12.53 -11.76
CA GLU A 15 -15.76 12.45 -12.16
C GLU A 15 -15.67 11.75 -13.52
N SER A 16 -14.79 12.24 -14.38
CA SER A 16 -14.47 11.53 -15.61
C SER A 16 -13.88 10.16 -15.26
N PRO A 17 -14.13 9.09 -16.05
CA PRO A 17 -13.48 7.80 -15.85
C PRO A 17 -11.95 7.87 -15.69
N ILE A 18 -11.31 8.82 -16.38
CA ILE A 18 -9.87 9.06 -16.26
C ILE A 18 -9.53 9.68 -14.90
N GLN A 19 -10.32 10.66 -14.46
CA GLN A 19 -10.15 11.31 -13.15
C GLN A 19 -10.31 10.30 -12.02
N GLU A 20 -11.31 9.43 -12.10
CA GLU A 20 -11.53 8.38 -11.11
C GLU A 20 -10.32 7.45 -10.95
N VAL A 21 -9.66 7.09 -12.07
CA VAL A 21 -8.47 6.23 -12.04
C VAL A 21 -7.27 6.96 -11.44
N VAL A 22 -7.06 8.23 -11.82
CA VAL A 22 -5.97 9.06 -11.28
C VAL A 22 -6.18 9.32 -9.78
N ASN A 23 -7.40 9.66 -9.37
CA ASN A 23 -7.77 9.91 -7.99
C ASN A 23 -7.58 8.64 -7.14
N HIS A 24 -7.95 7.47 -7.67
CA HIS A 24 -7.70 6.18 -7.02
C HIS A 24 -6.20 5.86 -6.89
N TYR A 25 -5.39 6.19 -7.89
CA TYR A 25 -3.93 6.04 -7.78
C TYR A 25 -3.36 6.91 -6.66
N PHE A 26 -3.78 8.17 -6.55
CA PHE A 26 -3.32 9.05 -5.48
C PHE A 26 -3.85 8.65 -4.10
N SER A 27 -5.08 8.13 -4.03
CA SER A 27 -5.63 7.61 -2.78
C SER A 27 -4.85 6.40 -2.28
N THR A 28 -4.36 5.53 -3.19
CA THR A 28 -3.44 4.45 -2.79
C THR A 28 -2.09 4.94 -2.28
N LYS A 29 -1.70 6.19 -2.55
CA LYS A 29 -0.53 6.86 -1.96
C LYS A 29 -0.86 7.65 -0.68
N GLY A 30 -2.09 7.58 -0.20
CA GLY A 30 -2.54 8.27 1.02
C GLY A 30 -2.91 9.74 0.82
N LEU A 31 -3.08 10.19 -0.43
CA LEU A 31 -3.51 11.56 -0.73
C LEU A 31 -5.03 11.59 -0.97
N GLY A 32 -5.73 12.45 -0.22
CA GLY A 32 -7.15 12.72 -0.43
C GLY A 32 -7.41 13.66 -1.60
N LEU A 33 -8.68 13.79 -2.01
CA LEU A 33 -9.10 14.72 -3.08
C LEU A 33 -8.72 16.18 -2.77
N GLU A 34 -8.79 16.57 -1.50
CA GLU A 34 -8.42 17.91 -1.04
C GLU A 34 -6.92 18.14 -1.17
N ASP A 35 -6.10 17.18 -0.73
CA ASP A 35 -4.65 17.22 -0.86
C ASP A 35 -4.21 17.30 -2.33
N ILE A 36 -4.85 16.52 -3.21
CA ILE A 36 -4.56 16.54 -4.65
C ILE A 36 -4.84 17.94 -5.23
N LYS A 37 -5.96 18.56 -4.86
CA LYS A 37 -6.34 19.90 -5.35
C LYS A 37 -5.38 20.97 -4.85
N ASP A 38 -5.00 20.93 -3.59
CA ASP A 38 -4.11 21.92 -3.00
C ASP A 38 -2.67 21.76 -3.48
N ASN A 39 -2.18 20.53 -3.61
CA ASN A 39 -0.87 20.25 -4.19
C ASN A 39 -0.84 20.58 -5.70
N ALA A 40 -1.94 20.42 -6.42
CA ALA A 40 -2.03 20.86 -7.83
C ALA A 40 -1.98 22.39 -7.96
N LYS A 41 -2.66 23.14 -7.07
CA LYS A 41 -2.57 24.61 -7.02
C LYS A 41 -1.16 25.08 -6.70
N LYS A 42 -0.47 24.38 -5.78
CA LYS A 42 0.95 24.63 -5.43
C LYS A 42 1.94 24.15 -6.50
N LYS A 43 1.46 23.52 -7.58
CA LYS A 43 2.26 22.91 -8.67
C LYS A 43 3.16 21.75 -8.21
N GLU A 44 2.93 21.21 -7.02
CA GLU A 44 3.63 20.03 -6.49
C GLU A 44 3.16 18.75 -7.18
N ILE A 45 1.88 18.70 -7.57
CA ILE A 45 1.33 17.62 -8.40
C ILE A 45 0.90 18.18 -9.75
N ILE A 46 1.61 17.77 -10.80
CA ILE A 46 1.21 18.08 -12.17
C ILE A 46 0.24 16.99 -12.63
N TYR A 47 -1.05 17.18 -12.34
CA TYR A 47 -2.12 16.21 -12.60
C TYR A 47 -2.14 15.71 -14.06
N SER A 48 -1.84 16.59 -15.02
CA SER A 48 -1.78 16.26 -16.45
C SER A 48 -0.73 15.21 -16.82
N ARG A 49 0.28 14.96 -15.98
CA ARG A 49 1.25 13.87 -16.20
C ARG A 49 0.62 12.49 -16.02
N PHE A 50 -0.45 12.39 -15.23
CA PHE A 50 -1.09 11.12 -14.87
C PHE A 50 -2.31 10.81 -15.74
N THR A 51 -2.86 11.81 -16.45
CA THR A 51 -4.06 11.63 -17.29
C THR A 51 -3.80 10.73 -18.49
N ARG A 52 -2.65 10.85 -19.16
CA ARG A 52 -2.29 9.99 -20.30
C ARG A 52 -2.07 8.53 -19.87
N PRO A 53 -1.25 8.23 -18.86
CA PRO A 53 -1.12 6.87 -18.33
C PRO A 53 -2.45 6.28 -17.85
N ALA A 54 -3.27 7.07 -17.14
CA ALA A 54 -4.58 6.60 -16.67
C ALA A 54 -5.54 6.27 -17.82
N LYS A 55 -5.54 7.08 -18.89
CA LYS A 55 -6.33 6.79 -20.10
C LYS A 55 -5.90 5.46 -20.73
N GLN A 56 -4.60 5.24 -20.90
CA GLN A 56 -4.07 3.99 -21.45
C GLN A 56 -4.42 2.79 -20.56
N LEU A 57 -4.41 2.97 -19.23
CA LEU A 57 -4.78 1.92 -18.28
C LEU A 57 -6.25 1.57 -18.38
N LEU A 58 -7.10 2.58 -18.51
CA LEU A 58 -8.53 2.40 -18.69
C LEU A 58 -8.85 1.66 -19.99
N GLU A 59 -8.19 2.04 -21.09
CA GLU A 59 -8.30 1.35 -22.39
C GLU A 59 -7.86 -0.12 -22.29
N LEU A 60 -6.74 -0.40 -21.61
CA LEU A 60 -6.23 -1.76 -21.42
C LEU A 60 -7.14 -2.61 -20.50
N ALA A 61 -7.66 -2.01 -19.44
CA ALA A 61 -8.50 -2.70 -18.46
C ALA A 61 -9.92 -2.95 -18.99
N GLY A 62 -10.41 -2.09 -19.88
CA GLY A 62 -11.77 -2.11 -20.42
C GLY A 62 -12.85 -1.62 -19.44
N SER A 63 -12.53 -1.39 -18.16
CA SER A 63 -13.42 -0.76 -17.20
C SER A 63 -12.66 -0.03 -16.09
N VAL A 64 -13.32 0.98 -15.49
CA VAL A 64 -12.76 1.76 -14.38
C VAL A 64 -12.48 0.86 -13.18
N GLU A 65 -13.39 -0.05 -12.86
CA GLU A 65 -13.27 -0.98 -11.72
C GLU A 65 -12.06 -1.90 -11.86
N LYS A 66 -11.82 -2.43 -13.07
CA LYS A 66 -10.65 -3.28 -13.35
C LYS A 66 -9.35 -2.48 -13.24
N ALA A 67 -9.32 -1.25 -13.75
CA ALA A 67 -8.17 -0.36 -13.61
C ALA A 67 -7.86 -0.05 -12.13
N LYS A 68 -8.88 0.33 -11.34
CA LYS A 68 -8.75 0.56 -9.89
C LYS A 68 -8.26 -0.68 -9.15
N THR A 69 -8.78 -1.86 -9.51
CA THR A 69 -8.35 -3.14 -8.92
C THR A 69 -6.89 -3.45 -9.23
N ALA A 70 -6.45 -3.26 -10.47
CA ALA A 70 -5.07 -3.46 -10.87
C ALA A 70 -4.11 -2.51 -10.12
N ILE A 71 -4.47 -1.24 -10.00
CA ILE A 71 -3.74 -0.25 -9.19
C ILE A 71 -3.65 -0.72 -7.74
N THR A 72 -4.75 -1.13 -7.11
CA THR A 72 -4.77 -1.58 -5.72
C THR A 72 -3.86 -2.80 -5.49
N LYS A 73 -3.87 -3.78 -6.41
CA LYS A 73 -3.01 -4.97 -6.32
C LYS A 73 -1.53 -4.57 -6.34
N VAL A 74 -1.14 -3.70 -7.28
CA VAL A 74 0.23 -3.21 -7.43
C VAL A 74 0.64 -2.35 -6.23
N ALA A 75 -0.24 -1.45 -5.77
CA ALA A 75 0.00 -0.58 -4.63
C ALA A 75 0.31 -1.40 -3.37
N ARG A 76 -0.53 -2.39 -3.04
CA ARG A 76 -0.32 -3.27 -1.88
C ARG A 76 1.00 -4.05 -2.00
N TRP A 77 1.29 -4.58 -3.19
CA TRP A 77 2.54 -5.30 -3.46
C TRP A 77 3.77 -4.39 -3.27
N ALA A 78 3.73 -3.18 -3.81
CA ALA A 78 4.83 -2.21 -3.75
C ALA A 78 5.04 -1.68 -2.32
N GLN A 79 3.96 -1.29 -1.63
CA GLN A 79 3.98 -0.82 -0.25
C GLN A 79 4.55 -1.87 0.71
N SER A 80 4.15 -3.14 0.57
CA SER A 80 4.70 -4.23 1.38
C SER A 80 6.20 -4.48 1.18
N ARG A 81 6.79 -3.92 0.13
CA ARG A 81 8.21 -4.04 -0.23
C ARG A 81 8.95 -2.71 -0.15
N ASN A 82 8.29 -1.66 0.34
CA ASN A 82 8.81 -0.30 0.39
C ASN A 82 9.34 0.19 -0.99
N LEU A 83 8.64 -0.16 -2.08
CA LEU A 83 8.96 0.25 -3.44
C LEU A 83 8.08 1.42 -3.86
N ASP A 84 8.66 2.39 -4.56
CA ASP A 84 7.85 3.38 -5.27
C ASP A 84 7.18 2.74 -6.50
N TYR A 85 5.99 3.24 -6.83
CA TYR A 85 5.21 2.75 -7.96
C TYR A 85 4.49 3.91 -8.64
N SER A 86 4.33 3.78 -9.95
CA SER A 86 3.52 4.69 -10.76
C SER A 86 2.44 3.91 -11.51
N ILE A 87 1.58 4.61 -12.26
CA ILE A 87 0.61 3.96 -13.15
C ILE A 87 1.34 3.07 -14.17
N GLU A 88 2.55 3.45 -14.59
CA GLU A 88 3.41 2.65 -15.48
C GLU A 88 3.87 1.34 -14.85
N THR A 89 4.06 1.30 -13.54
CA THR A 89 4.36 0.04 -12.82
C THR A 89 3.22 -0.96 -13.01
N VAL A 90 1.97 -0.49 -13.11
CA VAL A 90 0.81 -1.34 -13.37
C VAL A 90 0.88 -1.96 -14.76
N PHE A 91 1.30 -1.21 -15.78
CA PHE A 91 1.53 -1.76 -17.12
C PHE A 91 2.63 -2.82 -17.12
N LYS A 92 3.77 -2.53 -16.48
CA LYS A 92 4.90 -3.46 -16.40
C LYS A 92 4.54 -4.77 -15.69
N LYS A 93 3.58 -4.72 -14.76
CA LYS A 93 3.12 -5.87 -13.99
C LYS A 93 1.79 -6.45 -14.48
N TRP A 94 1.27 -6.00 -15.62
CA TRP A 94 -0.06 -6.36 -16.09
C TRP A 94 -0.28 -7.87 -16.21
N LEU A 95 0.66 -8.58 -16.85
CA LEU A 95 0.61 -10.04 -17.02
C LEU A 95 0.89 -10.82 -15.72
N GLU A 96 1.39 -10.15 -14.69
CA GLU A 96 1.77 -10.74 -13.41
C GLU A 96 0.78 -10.38 -12.28
N LEU A 97 -0.29 -9.63 -12.56
CA LEU A 97 -1.19 -9.09 -11.55
C LEU A 97 -1.73 -10.14 -10.58
N ASP A 98 -2.00 -11.36 -11.05
CA ASP A 98 -2.52 -12.45 -10.20
C ASP A 98 -1.44 -13.15 -9.37
N LYS A 99 -0.16 -12.96 -9.72
CA LYS A 99 0.98 -13.46 -8.95
C LYS A 99 1.47 -12.45 -7.92
N LEU A 100 1.07 -11.18 -8.02
CA LEU A 100 1.46 -10.15 -7.08
C LEU A 100 0.81 -10.41 -5.71
N LYS A 101 1.60 -10.93 -4.78
CA LYS A 101 1.22 -11.03 -3.37
C LYS A 101 2.00 -10.01 -2.54
N PRO A 102 1.34 -9.30 -1.60
CA PRO A 102 2.05 -8.53 -0.58
C PRO A 102 3.12 -9.40 0.08
N LYS A 103 4.26 -8.79 0.44
CA LYS A 103 5.29 -9.48 1.22
C LYS A 103 4.64 -9.93 2.53
N GLU A 104 4.73 -11.21 2.83
CA GLU A 104 4.23 -11.72 4.09
C GLU A 104 5.02 -11.07 5.23
N ILE A 105 4.30 -10.48 6.17
CA ILE A 105 4.87 -9.87 7.36
C ILE A 105 5.32 -11.02 8.27
N VAL A 106 6.54 -11.49 8.08
CA VAL A 106 7.14 -12.50 8.95
C VAL A 106 7.49 -11.83 10.27
N LYS A 107 6.63 -12.04 11.27
CA LYS A 107 6.96 -11.66 12.65
C LYS A 107 8.05 -12.60 13.14
N LYS A 108 9.19 -12.04 13.55
CA LYS A 108 10.24 -12.81 14.21
C LYS A 108 10.01 -12.70 15.73
N PRO A 109 10.12 -13.82 16.47
CA PRO A 109 10.02 -13.79 17.92
C PRO A 109 11.30 -13.23 18.53
N PHE A 110 11.14 -12.40 19.55
CA PHE A 110 12.18 -11.80 20.36
C PHE A 110 11.88 -12.02 21.84
N TYR A 111 12.91 -12.11 22.67
CA TYR A 111 12.80 -12.11 24.13
C TYR A 111 13.79 -11.11 24.70
N LYS A 112 13.29 -10.14 25.48
CA LYS A 112 14.10 -9.05 26.06
C LYS A 112 15.03 -8.36 25.04
N GLY A 113 14.53 -8.16 23.82
CA GLY A 113 15.28 -7.55 22.73
C GLY A 113 16.22 -8.48 21.94
N ASN A 114 16.39 -9.74 22.36
CA ASN A 114 17.22 -10.72 21.67
C ASN A 114 16.38 -11.60 20.73
N PRO A 115 16.85 -11.92 19.50
CA PRO A 115 16.11 -12.75 18.56
C PRO A 115 15.99 -14.19 19.05
N MET A 116 14.85 -14.82 18.73
CA MET A 116 14.57 -16.20 19.10
C MET A 116 14.46 -17.11 17.86
N VAL A 117 14.90 -18.35 18.01
CA VAL A 117 14.90 -19.37 16.97
C VAL A 117 14.24 -20.65 17.50
N TRP A 118 13.28 -21.19 16.75
CA TRP A 118 12.69 -22.49 17.05
C TRP A 118 13.58 -23.61 16.51
N SER A 119 14.02 -24.52 17.39
CA SER A 119 14.73 -25.72 16.98
C SER A 119 13.73 -26.85 16.73
N GLN A 120 13.58 -27.29 15.48
CA GLN A 120 12.73 -28.43 15.16
C GLN A 120 13.23 -29.74 15.79
N ALA A 121 14.56 -29.92 15.86
CA ALA A 121 15.18 -31.12 16.43
C ALA A 121 14.92 -31.25 17.94
N LYS A 122 15.01 -30.13 18.67
CA LYS A 122 14.79 -30.10 20.13
C LYS A 122 13.36 -29.76 20.53
N LYS A 123 12.51 -29.34 19.59
CA LYS A 123 11.14 -28.82 19.81
C LYS A 123 11.08 -27.74 20.89
N LYS A 124 12.05 -26.81 20.87
CA LYS A 124 12.20 -25.74 21.87
C LYS A 124 12.65 -24.43 21.22
N TRP A 125 12.36 -23.32 21.88
CA TRP A 125 12.84 -22.00 21.54
C TRP A 125 14.23 -21.75 22.13
N PHE A 126 15.10 -21.11 21.35
CA PHE A 126 16.42 -20.64 21.77
C PHE A 126 16.49 -19.13 21.58
N VAL A 127 17.01 -18.42 22.56
CA VAL A 127 17.33 -17.00 22.51
C VAL A 127 18.80 -16.88 22.07
N VAL A 128 19.06 -16.13 21.01
CA VAL A 128 20.42 -15.83 20.56
C VAL A 128 20.82 -14.49 21.18
N THR A 129 21.81 -14.51 22.07
CA THR A 129 22.32 -13.28 22.71
C THR A 129 23.13 -12.44 21.71
N GLN A 130 23.39 -11.17 22.04
CA GLN A 130 24.25 -10.31 21.22
C GLN A 130 25.67 -10.87 21.08
N ASP A 131 26.14 -11.64 22.07
CA ASP A 131 27.44 -12.30 22.08
C ASP A 131 27.48 -13.59 21.22
N GLY A 132 26.33 -14.00 20.67
CA GLY A 132 26.20 -15.18 19.81
C GLY A 132 25.89 -16.49 20.53
N ASP A 133 25.66 -16.45 21.85
CA ASP A 133 25.30 -17.63 22.63
C ASP A 133 23.84 -18.04 22.41
N TRP A 134 23.59 -19.35 22.47
CA TRP A 134 22.25 -19.93 22.32
C TRP A 134 21.74 -20.41 23.68
N LEU A 135 20.83 -19.65 24.26
CA LEU A 135 20.20 -19.98 25.54
C LEU A 135 18.82 -20.60 25.31
N GLU A 136 18.55 -21.73 25.95
CA GLU A 136 17.21 -22.33 25.90
C GLU A 136 16.19 -21.39 26.57
N PHE A 137 15.08 -21.12 25.90
CA PHE A 137 14.01 -20.30 26.47
C PHE A 137 13.23 -21.11 27.52
N ALA A 138 13.25 -20.63 28.75
CA ALA A 138 12.60 -21.26 29.91
C ALA A 138 11.58 -20.35 30.62
N ASP A 139 11.18 -19.24 29.99
CA ASP A 139 10.23 -18.27 30.55
C ASP A 139 8.81 -18.49 30.01
N LYS A 140 7.84 -17.69 30.46
CA LYS A 140 6.43 -17.77 30.02
C LYS A 140 6.28 -17.22 28.60
N GLU A 141 5.41 -17.84 27.80
CA GLU A 141 5.15 -17.43 26.40
C GLU A 141 4.70 -15.96 26.26
N ASN A 142 4.04 -15.40 27.28
CA ASN A 142 3.61 -13.99 27.27
C ASN A 142 4.78 -12.98 27.30
N THR A 143 6.01 -13.44 27.57
CA THR A 143 7.22 -12.61 27.51
C THR A 143 7.85 -12.57 26.12
N MET A 144 7.34 -13.37 25.18
CA MET A 144 7.78 -13.34 23.78
C MET A 144 7.18 -12.14 23.05
N GLU A 145 8.06 -11.30 22.51
CA GLU A 145 7.71 -10.16 21.69
C GLU A 145 7.81 -10.55 20.21
N TRP A 146 6.70 -10.46 19.49
CA TRP A 146 6.69 -10.72 18.05
C TRP A 146 6.90 -9.41 17.28
N LYS A 147 8.13 -9.17 16.82
CA LYS A 147 8.48 -7.95 16.07
C LYS A 147 8.48 -8.22 14.57
N ILE A 148 8.06 -7.22 13.81
CA ILE A 148 8.22 -7.24 12.35
C ILE A 148 9.72 -7.03 12.10
N ALA A 149 10.37 -7.98 11.43
CA ALA A 149 11.73 -7.76 10.97
C ALA A 149 11.70 -6.69 9.88
N GLU A 150 12.35 -5.55 10.11
CA GLU A 150 12.61 -4.54 9.07
C GLU A 150 13.32 -5.17 7.86
#